data_AF-W0SEY2-F1
#
_entry.id   AF-W0SEY2-F1
#
_cell.length_a   1.000
_cell.length_b   1.000
_cell.length_c   1.000
_cell.angle_alpha   90.00
_cell.angle_beta   90.00
_cell.angle_gamma   90.00
#
_symmetry.space_group_name_H-M   'P 1'
#
loop_
_entity.id
_entity.type
_entity.pdbx_description
1 polymer ?
#
loop_
_entity_poly.entity_id
_entity_poly.type
_entity_poly.pdbx_seq_one_letter_code
_entity_poly.pdbx_strand_id
1 'polypeptide(L)'
;MLANVLSNAVKHSPAGGAIDLCCGAREMDGKTFVEIAVADHGIGMQPDQIARVSERFYRADTSGNIPGTGLGMTIVKEIVELHGGGFTVDSTIGAGTTVVLWIPAVDITLMAGIPQPLTNRDTEGAAATSQ
;
A
#
# COMPACT_ATOMS: atom_id res chain seq x y z
N MET A 1 4.92 -1.19 5.54
CA MET A 1 4.55 -1.63 4.17
C MET A 1 3.74 -0.57 3.44
N LEU A 2 2.49 -0.29 3.85
CA LEU A 2 1.57 0.59 3.12
C LEU A 2 2.12 2.01 2.85
N ALA A 3 2.80 2.62 3.82
CA ALA A 3 3.41 3.94 3.65
C ALA A 3 4.43 3.99 2.49
N ASN A 4 5.17 2.91 2.22
CA ASN A 4 6.10 2.85 1.08
C ASN A 4 5.34 2.82 -0.25
N VAL A 5 4.25 2.06 -0.31
CA VAL A 5 3.41 1.95 -1.51
C VAL A 5 2.74 3.29 -1.81
N LEU A 6 2.13 3.92 -0.80
CA LEU A 6 1.53 5.25 -0.92
C LEU A 6 2.56 6.32 -1.30
N SER A 7 3.74 6.30 -0.69
CA SER A 7 4.82 7.22 -1.03
C SER A 7 5.22 7.07 -2.50
N ASN A 8 5.35 5.84 -3.00
CA ASN A 8 5.66 5.59 -4.41
C ASN A 8 4.55 6.10 -5.33
N ALA A 9 3.29 5.79 -5.03
CA ALA A 9 2.13 6.25 -5.79
C ALA A 9 2.11 7.78 -5.96
N VAL A 10 2.37 8.52 -4.89
CA VAL A 10 2.45 9.99 -4.91
C VAL A 10 3.65 10.49 -5.72
N LYS A 11 4.85 9.95 -5.47
CA LYS A 11 6.08 10.39 -6.14
C LYS A 11 6.04 10.16 -7.66
N HIS A 12 5.40 9.08 -8.09
CA HIS A 12 5.33 8.69 -9.50
C HIS A 12 4.09 9.25 -10.23
N SER A 13 3.29 10.08 -9.54
CA SER A 13 2.11 10.79 -10.09
C SER A 13 2.31 12.32 -10.07
N PRO A 14 3.26 12.87 -10.85
CA PRO A 14 3.69 14.28 -10.76
C PRO A 14 2.63 15.31 -11.14
N ALA A 15 1.49 14.91 -11.72
CA ALA A 15 0.36 15.79 -12.02
C ALA A 15 -0.64 15.96 -10.85
N GLY A 16 -0.38 15.35 -9.68
CA GLY A 16 -1.31 15.38 -8.56
C GLY A 16 -2.56 14.52 -8.80
N GLY A 17 -2.41 13.45 -9.60
CA GLY A 17 -3.48 12.48 -9.83
C GLY A 17 -4.01 11.89 -8.51
N ALA A 18 -5.29 11.55 -8.49
CA ALA A 18 -5.88 10.86 -7.35
C ALA A 18 -5.13 9.55 -7.06
N ILE A 19 -5.01 9.18 -5.79
CA ILE A 19 -4.54 7.86 -5.41
C ILE A 19 -5.75 7.11 -4.88
N ASP A 20 -6.12 6.03 -5.55
CA ASP A 20 -7.26 5.20 -5.18
C ASP A 20 -6.80 4.11 -4.21
N LEU A 21 -7.49 4.00 -3.08
CA LEU A 21 -7.23 2.97 -2.07
C LEU A 21 -8.48 2.14 -1.84
N CYS A 22 -8.38 0.84 -2.07
CA CYS A 22 -9.45 -0.13 -1.82
C CYS A 22 -8.96 -1.18 -0.83
N CYS A 23 -9.85 -1.59 0.07
CA CYS A 23 -9.60 -2.72 0.97
C CYS A 23 -10.73 -3.73 0.85
N GLY A 24 -10.39 -5.00 1.01
CA GLY A 24 -11.33 -6.10 0.87
C GLY A 24 -10.84 -7.36 1.54
N ALA A 25 -11.65 -8.41 1.43
CA ALA A 25 -11.27 -9.75 1.81
C ALA A 25 -10.99 -10.56 0.54
N ARG A 26 -9.92 -11.35 0.57
CA ARG A 26 -9.58 -12.32 -0.47
C ARG A 26 -9.54 -13.71 0.15
N GLU A 27 -10.17 -14.69 -0.48
CA GLU A 27 -10.04 -16.09 -0.08
C GLU A 27 -9.03 -16.81 -0.97
N MET A 28 -8.07 -17.50 -0.36
CA MET A 28 -7.08 -18.33 -1.05
C MET A 28 -6.78 -19.56 -0.20
N ASP A 29 -6.78 -20.75 -0.82
CA ASP A 29 -6.44 -22.02 -0.15
C ASP A 29 -7.21 -22.26 1.16
N GLY A 30 -8.50 -21.87 1.20
CA GLY A 30 -9.35 -22.01 2.38
C GLY A 30 -9.01 -21.06 3.53
N LYS A 31 -8.21 -20.01 3.29
CA LYS A 31 -7.86 -18.96 4.26
C LYS A 31 -8.36 -17.60 3.77
N THR A 32 -8.78 -16.77 4.71
CA THR A 32 -9.13 -15.37 4.45
C THR A 32 -7.90 -14.49 4.59
N PHE A 33 -7.74 -13.54 3.66
CA PHE A 33 -6.70 -12.53 3.65
C PHE A 33 -7.34 -11.15 3.62
N VAL A 34 -6.71 -10.17 4.30
CA VAL A 34 -7.01 -8.75 4.09
C VAL A 34 -6.24 -8.30 2.87
N GLU A 35 -6.95 -7.82 1.85
CA GLU A 35 -6.38 -7.25 0.63
C GLU A 35 -6.44 -5.73 0.68
N ILE A 36 -5.37 -5.07 0.22
CA ILE A 36 -5.28 -3.63 0.06
C ILE A 36 -4.73 -3.35 -1.34
N ALA A 37 -5.50 -2.66 -2.17
CA ALA A 37 -5.07 -2.17 -3.47
C ALA A 37 -4.80 -0.66 -3.41
N VAL A 38 -3.66 -0.24 -3.94
CA VAL A 38 -3.28 1.17 -4.12
C VAL A 38 -3.04 1.40 -5.60
N ALA A 39 -3.87 2.23 -6.22
CA ALA A 39 -3.74 2.60 -7.63
C ALA A 39 -3.37 4.08 -7.75
N ASP A 40 -2.39 4.34 -8.61
CA ASP A 40 -2.00 5.68 -9.04
C ASP A 40 -2.27 5.87 -10.53
N HIS A 41 -2.34 7.14 -10.96
CA HIS A 41 -2.51 7.54 -12.35
C HIS A 41 -1.24 8.23 -12.86
N GLY A 42 -0.08 7.66 -12.50
CA GLY A 42 1.23 8.22 -12.73
C GLY A 42 1.88 7.82 -14.05
N ILE A 43 3.21 7.89 -14.08
CA ILE A 43 4.02 7.62 -15.28
C ILE A 43 3.97 6.16 -15.74
N GLY A 44 3.63 5.23 -14.85
CA GLY A 44 3.65 3.79 -15.09
C GLY A 44 5.05 3.21 -15.32
N MET A 45 5.10 1.91 -15.65
CA MET A 45 6.32 1.13 -15.84
C MET A 45 6.23 0.23 -17.08
N GLN A 46 7.38 -0.11 -17.65
CA GLN A 46 7.53 -1.15 -18.67
C GLN A 46 7.51 -2.55 -18.04
N PRO A 47 7.17 -3.60 -18.80
CA PRO A 47 7.12 -4.98 -18.29
C PRO A 47 8.43 -5.47 -17.63
N ASP A 48 9.59 -5.09 -18.18
CA ASP A 48 10.90 -5.43 -17.61
C ASP A 48 11.16 -4.69 -16.29
N GLN A 49 10.64 -3.47 -16.15
CA GLN A 49 10.69 -2.71 -14.91
C GLN A 49 9.78 -3.31 -13.83
N ILE A 50 8.58 -3.77 -14.20
CA ILE A 50 7.64 -4.45 -13.28
C ILE A 50 8.30 -5.71 -12.70
N ALA A 51 8.95 -6.53 -13.54
CA ALA A 51 9.62 -7.75 -13.11
C ALA A 51 10.72 -7.49 -12.06
N ARG A 52 11.31 -6.29 -12.07
CA ARG A 52 12.48 -5.93 -11.27
C ARG A 52 12.18 -4.92 -10.16
N VAL A 53 10.98 -4.37 -10.10
CA VAL A 53 10.62 -3.27 -9.16
C VAL A 53 10.80 -3.64 -7.68
N SER A 54 10.80 -4.94 -7.36
CA SER A 54 11.03 -5.44 -6.01
C SER A 54 12.49 -5.83 -5.71
N GLU A 55 13.40 -5.72 -6.68
CA GLU A 55 14.83 -5.94 -6.49
C GLU A 55 15.46 -4.80 -5.67
N ARG A 56 16.41 -5.16 -4.79
CA ARG A 56 17.12 -4.18 -3.97
C ARG A 56 17.89 -3.20 -4.83
N PHE A 57 17.76 -1.91 -4.53
CA PHE A 57 18.43 -0.79 -5.22
C PHE A 57 17.98 -0.57 -6.67
N TYR A 58 17.02 -1.36 -7.16
CA TYR A 58 16.48 -1.15 -8.50
C TYR A 58 15.57 0.09 -8.53
N ARG A 59 15.64 0.84 -9.63
CA ARG A 59 14.79 2.00 -9.89
C ARG A 59 14.33 1.97 -11.35
N ALA A 60 13.00 2.03 -11.55
CA ALA A 60 12.42 2.16 -12.88
C ALA A 60 12.76 3.54 -13.49
N ASP A 61 12.76 4.60 -12.68
CA ASP A 61 13.25 5.91 -13.08
C ASP A 61 14.76 6.06 -12.81
N THR A 62 15.53 6.07 -13.89
CA THR A 62 16.98 6.30 -13.91
C THR A 62 17.36 7.76 -14.15
N SER A 63 16.40 8.66 -14.43
CA SER A 63 16.69 10.09 -14.66
C SER A 63 17.18 10.82 -13.42
N GLY A 64 16.92 10.25 -12.23
CA GLY A 64 17.30 10.85 -10.94
C GLY A 64 16.37 11.97 -10.48
N ASN A 65 15.36 12.33 -11.29
CA ASN A 65 14.41 13.39 -10.97
C ASN A 65 13.49 13.03 -9.81
N ILE A 66 13.16 11.75 -9.65
CA ILE A 66 12.34 11.28 -8.52
C ILE A 66 13.26 10.81 -7.39
N PRO A 67 13.19 11.41 -6.18
CA PRO A 67 14.05 11.00 -5.06
C PRO A 67 13.69 9.59 -4.55
N GLY A 68 14.72 8.76 -4.31
CA GLY A 68 14.53 7.42 -3.76
C GLY A 68 15.78 6.52 -3.82
N THR A 69 15.88 5.58 -2.88
CA THR A 69 17.00 4.64 -2.76
C THR A 69 16.79 3.30 -3.50
N GLY A 70 15.60 3.07 -4.06
CA GLY A 70 15.24 1.78 -4.66
C GLY A 70 14.99 0.66 -3.64
N LEU A 71 14.78 0.99 -2.36
CA LEU A 71 14.52 -0.02 -1.31
C LEU A 71 13.03 -0.18 -0.97
N GLY A 72 12.18 0.78 -1.37
CA GLY A 72 10.79 0.86 -0.92
C GLY A 72 9.98 -0.41 -1.19
N MET A 73 10.04 -0.92 -2.43
CA MET A 73 9.30 -2.11 -2.83
C MET A 73 9.93 -3.42 -2.36
N THR A 74 11.26 -3.49 -2.21
CA THR A 74 11.89 -4.66 -1.58
C THR A 74 11.45 -4.79 -0.12
N ILE A 75 11.40 -3.69 0.63
CA ILE A 75 10.92 -3.70 2.02
C ILE A 75 9.44 -4.13 2.08
N VAL A 76 8.63 -3.69 1.12
CA VAL A 76 7.22 -4.13 1.02
C VAL A 76 7.13 -5.64 0.82
N LYS A 77 7.89 -6.18 -0.13
CA LYS A 77 7.98 -7.62 -0.40
C LYS A 77 8.38 -8.41 0.84
N GLU A 78 9.48 -8.03 1.48
CA GLU A 78 9.99 -8.75 2.67
C GLU A 78 8.98 -8.71 3.82
N ILE A 79 8.35 -7.57 4.08
CA ILE A 79 7.35 -7.46 5.13
C ILE A 79 6.13 -8.33 4.81
N VAL A 80 5.60 -8.29 3.58
CA VAL A 80 4.39 -9.06 3.24
C VAL A 80 4.64 -10.57 3.28
N GLU A 81 5.80 -11.01 2.81
CA GLU A 81 6.22 -12.41 2.85
C GLU A 81 6.40 -12.89 4.29
N LEU A 82 7.00 -12.07 5.17
CA LEU A 82 7.12 -12.38 6.61
C LEU A 82 5.77 -12.55 7.31
N HIS A 83 4.71 -11.90 6.83
CA HIS A 83 3.35 -12.08 7.34
C HIS A 83 2.64 -13.30 6.74
N GLY A 84 3.28 -14.05 5.84
CA GLY A 84 2.64 -15.14 5.09
C GLY A 84 1.67 -14.65 4.02
N GLY A 85 1.84 -13.41 3.59
CA GLY A 85 1.06 -12.75 2.55
C GLY A 85 1.78 -12.72 1.21
N GLY A 86 1.32 -11.84 0.33
CA GLY A 86 1.91 -11.61 -0.98
C GLY A 86 1.56 -10.23 -1.53
N PHE A 87 2.14 -9.90 -2.68
CA PHE A 87 1.77 -8.71 -3.42
C PHE A 87 1.87 -8.93 -4.93
N THR A 88 1.13 -8.12 -5.68
CA THR A 88 1.26 -7.98 -7.13
C THR A 88 1.45 -6.52 -7.49
N VAL A 89 2.06 -6.29 -8.65
CA VAL A 89 2.19 -4.98 -9.26
C VAL A 89 1.70 -5.09 -10.70
N ASP A 90 0.69 -4.31 -11.04
CA ASP A 90 0.23 -4.08 -12.41
C ASP A 90 0.55 -2.63 -12.78
N SER A 91 1.08 -2.40 -13.97
CA SER A 91 1.46 -1.06 -14.40
C SER A 91 1.47 -0.96 -15.92
N THR A 92 1.07 0.20 -16.43
CA THR A 92 1.14 0.52 -17.85
C THR A 92 1.68 1.92 -18.03
N ILE A 93 2.67 2.10 -18.92
CA ILE A 93 3.25 3.42 -19.20
C ILE A 93 2.15 4.42 -19.54
N GLY A 94 2.16 5.56 -18.84
CA GLY A 94 1.22 6.66 -19.02
C GLY A 94 -0.19 6.43 -18.46
N ALA A 95 -0.49 5.24 -17.93
CA ALA A 95 -1.76 4.96 -17.26
C ALA A 95 -1.62 4.90 -15.72
N GLY A 96 -0.44 4.51 -15.23
CA GLY A 96 -0.14 4.45 -13.79
C GLY A 96 0.16 3.04 -13.31
N THR A 97 0.10 2.86 -11.99
CA THR A 97 0.47 1.61 -11.31
C THR A 97 -0.56 1.22 -10.26
N THR A 98 -0.94 -0.05 -10.23
CA THR A 98 -1.72 -0.67 -9.16
C THR A 98 -0.86 -1.67 -8.40
N VAL A 99 -0.69 -1.44 -7.10
CA VAL A 99 -0.03 -2.39 -6.19
C VAL A 99 -1.10 -3.01 -5.30
N VAL A 100 -1.20 -4.34 -5.33
CA VAL A 100 -2.11 -5.09 -4.47
C VAL A 100 -1.30 -5.86 -3.44
N LEU A 101 -1.62 -5.67 -2.16
CA LEU A 101 -0.99 -6.33 -1.03
C LEU A 101 -2.05 -7.22 -0.36
N TRP A 102 -1.69 -8.41 0.09
CA TRP A 102 -2.57 -9.22 0.92
C TRP A 102 -1.82 -9.91 2.06
N ILE A 103 -2.43 -9.97 3.23
CA ILE A 103 -1.90 -10.65 4.42
C ILE A 103 -2.98 -11.50 5.07
N PRO A 104 -2.65 -12.63 5.73
CA PRO A 104 -3.64 -13.46 6.39
C PRO A 104 -4.49 -12.65 7.37
N ALA A 105 -5.81 -12.80 7.27
CA ALA A 105 -6.72 -12.25 8.26
C ALA A 105 -6.63 -13.10 9.53
N VAL A 106 -6.40 -12.45 10.67
CA VAL A 106 -6.54 -13.09 11.98
C VAL A 106 -8.00 -12.98 12.39
N ASP A 107 -8.58 -14.11 12.80
CA ASP A 107 -9.86 -14.10 13.48
C ASP A 107 -9.68 -13.49 14.87
N ILE A 108 -10.12 -12.24 15.02
CA ILE A 108 -10.06 -11.49 16.27
C ILE A 108 -10.98 -12.13 17.33
N THR A 109 -11.94 -12.96 16.93
CA THR A 109 -12.82 -13.73 17.83
C THR A 109 -12.01 -14.77 18.63
N LEU A 110 -10.93 -15.30 18.05
CA LEU A 110 -9.99 -16.21 18.72
C LEU A 110 -9.00 -15.47 19.64
N MET A 111 -8.94 -14.14 19.55
CA MET A 111 -8.05 -13.24 20.30
C MET A 111 -8.79 -12.52 21.44
N ALA A 112 -9.75 -13.19 22.10
CA ALA A 112 -10.58 -12.67 23.19
C ALA A 112 -9.85 -12.25 24.50
N GLY A 113 -8.54 -11.97 24.42
CA GLY A 113 -7.72 -11.40 25.49
C GLY A 113 -6.93 -10.14 25.11
N ILE A 114 -7.04 -9.65 23.87
CA ILE A 114 -6.40 -8.38 23.47
C ILE A 114 -7.36 -7.23 23.79
N PRO A 115 -6.95 -6.21 24.57
CA PRO A 115 -7.79 -5.04 24.82
C PRO A 115 -8.15 -4.37 23.49
N GLN A 116 -9.44 -4.08 23.33
CA GLN A 116 -10.01 -3.44 22.14
C GLN A 116 -9.19 -2.19 21.77
N PRO A 117 -8.92 -1.95 20.47
CA PRO A 117 -8.20 -0.75 20.06
C PRO A 117 -8.91 0.49 20.61
N LEU A 118 -8.12 1.44 21.13
CA LEU A 118 -8.64 2.68 21.67
C LEU A 118 -9.45 3.39 20.58
N THR A 119 -10.78 3.30 20.66
CA THR A 119 -11.67 4.15 19.87
C THR A 119 -11.35 5.58 20.28
N ASN A 120 -10.92 6.38 19.30
CA ASN A 120 -10.56 7.78 19.48
C ASN A 120 -11.72 8.52 20.19
N ARG A 121 -11.58 8.75 21.50
CA ARG A 121 -12.29 9.85 22.14
C ARG A 121 -11.47 11.07 21.81
N ASP A 122 -12.08 11.99 21.05
CA ASP A 122 -12.02 13.44 21.23
C ASP A 122 -12.34 14.12 19.89
N THR A 123 -13.63 14.39 19.64
CA THR A 123 -14.11 15.60 18.95
C THR A 123 -15.60 15.81 19.24
N GLU A 124 -15.98 15.86 20.51
CA GLU A 124 -17.24 16.50 20.93
C GLU A 124 -16.93 17.41 22.12
N GLY A 125 -16.66 18.68 21.80
CA GLY A 125 -16.29 19.69 22.78
C GLY A 125 -16.07 21.07 22.17
N ALA A 126 -16.92 21.50 21.24
CA ALA A 126 -16.98 22.90 20.81
C ALA A 126 -18.40 23.27 20.33
N ALA A 127 -19.37 23.18 21.22
CA ALA A 127 -20.65 23.88 21.09
C ALA A 127 -21.04 24.43 22.48
N ALA A 128 -21.48 25.69 22.51
CA ALA A 128 -21.79 26.57 23.65
C ALA A 128 -20.57 27.38 24.13
N THR A 129 -20.53 28.71 24.02
CA THR A 129 -21.58 29.63 24.51
C THR A 129 -21.50 30.99 23.79
N SER A 130 -22.65 31.49 23.35
CA SER A 130 -22.90 32.89 23.03
C SER A 130 -22.78 33.79 24.27
N GLN A 131 -22.05 34.89 24.16
CA GLN A 131 -22.45 36.25 24.53
C GLN A 131 -21.38 37.24 24.10
#